data_AF-A0A258ZJI0-F1
#
_entry.id   AF-A0A258ZJI0-F1
#
_cell.length_a   1.000
_cell.length_b   1.000
_cell.length_c   1.000
_cell.angle_alpha   90.00
_cell.angle_beta   90.00
_cell.angle_gamma   90.00
#
_symmetry.space_group_name_H-M   'P 1'
#
loop_
_entity.id
_entity.type
_entity.pdbx_description
1 polymer ?
#
loop_
_entity_poly.entity_id
_entity_poly.type
_entity_poly.pdbx_seq_one_letter_code
_entity_poly.pdbx_strand_id
1 'polypeptide(L)'
;MTELTLFASTFILVFALGAQSLNVNNGHYVAAAVTSFVIGSSQMILFKLAPNASWSEITAFVIGGPFGITASMWVHPRLVKLLKRSN
;
A
#
# COMPACT_ATOMS: atom_id res chain seq x y z
N MET A 1 13.19 -15.41 -5.38
CA MET A 1 12.30 -14.25 -5.18
C MET A 1 12.00 -13.71 -6.56
N THR A 2 10.74 -13.42 -6.90
CA THR A 2 10.44 -12.86 -8.22
C THR A 2 10.26 -11.35 -8.09
N GLU A 3 10.68 -10.61 -9.12
CA GLU A 3 10.54 -9.15 -9.19
C GLU A 3 9.09 -8.72 -8.94
N LEU A 4 8.14 -9.56 -9.38
CA LEU A 4 6.70 -9.38 -9.16
C LEU A 4 6.32 -9.39 -7.67
N THR A 5 6.94 -10.24 -6.85
CA THR A 5 6.63 -10.28 -5.40
C THR A 5 7.10 -9.02 -4.69
N LEU A 6 8.28 -8.51 -5.02
CA LEU A 6 8.79 -7.26 -4.44
C LEU A 6 8.00 -6.05 -4.94
N PHE A 7 7.69 -5.99 -6.23
CA PHE A 7 6.79 -4.99 -6.80
C PHE A 7 5.43 -5.00 -6.10
N ALA A 8 4.78 -6.16 -5.99
CA ALA A 8 3.47 -6.29 -5.37
C ALA A 8 3.50 -5.92 -3.87
N SER A 9 4.55 -6.33 -3.16
CA SER A 9 4.71 -6.00 -1.74
C SER A 9 4.83 -4.48 -1.52
N THR A 10 5.65 -3.80 -2.32
CA THR A 10 5.79 -2.33 -2.22
C THR A 10 4.55 -1.60 -2.72
N PHE A 11 3.94 -2.09 -3.79
CA PHE A 11 2.69 -1.55 -4.30
C PHE A 11 1.60 -1.58 -3.21
N ILE A 12 1.38 -2.73 -2.57
CA ILE A 12 0.38 -2.89 -1.52
C ILE A 12 0.73 -2.01 -0.31
N LEU A 13 1.99 -2.00 0.11
CA LEU A 13 2.46 -1.15 1.22
C LEU A 13 2.15 0.32 0.95
N VAL A 14 2.59 0.85 -0.19
CA VAL A 14 2.46 2.28 -0.51
C VAL A 14 1.01 2.65 -0.84
N PHE A 15 0.27 1.74 -1.45
CA PHE A 15 -1.18 1.89 -1.62
C PHE A 15 -1.89 2.04 -0.27
N ALA A 16 -1.57 1.15 0.67
CA ALA A 16 -2.12 1.18 2.02
C ALA A 16 -1.70 2.44 2.79
N LEU A 17 -0.45 2.90 2.65
CA LEU A 17 0.03 4.16 3.22
C LEU A 17 -0.76 5.37 2.69
N GLY A 18 -0.98 5.45 1.38
CA GLY A 18 -1.81 6.51 0.79
C GLY A 18 -3.25 6.48 1.32
N ALA A 19 -3.84 5.28 1.42
CA ALA A 19 -5.20 5.13 1.91
C ALA A 19 -5.29 5.47 3.40
N GLN A 20 -4.28 5.10 4.19
CA GLN A 20 -4.16 5.42 5.60
C GLN A 20 -4.04 6.92 5.82
N SER A 21 -3.19 7.61 5.05
CA SER A 21 -3.06 9.08 5.10
C SER A 21 -4.42 9.77 4.85
N LEU A 22 -5.15 9.33 3.83
CA LEU A 22 -6.48 9.86 3.53
C LEU A 22 -7.51 9.53 4.63
N ASN A 23 -7.46 8.35 5.23
CA ASN A 23 -8.36 7.96 6.31
C ASN A 23 -8.09 8.74 7.60
N VAL A 24 -6.83 8.95 7.96
CA VAL A 24 -6.42 9.75 9.11
C VAL A 24 -6.80 11.21 8.93
N ASN A 25 -6.54 11.79 7.74
CA ASN A 25 -6.90 13.17 7.43
C ASN A 25 -8.42 13.43 7.48
N ASN A 26 -9.25 12.39 7.27
CA ASN A 26 -10.71 12.47 7.35
C ASN A 26 -11.27 11.98 8.71
N GLY A 27 -10.43 11.63 9.69
CA GLY A 27 -10.87 11.19 11.02
C GLY A 27 -11.47 9.78 11.09
N HIS A 28 -11.25 8.93 10.09
CA HIS A 28 -11.79 7.56 10.06
C HIS A 28 -10.91 6.56 10.84
N TYR A 29 -11.01 6.56 12.18
CA TYR A 29 -10.18 5.75 13.07
C TYR A 29 -10.18 4.23 12.77
N VAL A 30 -11.36 3.64 12.50
CA VAL A 30 -11.46 2.19 12.21
C VAL A 30 -10.76 1.86 10.90
N ALA A 31 -10.98 2.66 9.85
CA ALA A 31 -10.32 2.47 8.57
C ALA A 31 -8.80 2.67 8.70
N ALA A 32 -8.35 3.64 9.49
CA ALA A 32 -6.94 3.88 9.78
C ALA A 32 -6.27 2.70 10.50
N ALA A 33 -6.96 2.08 11.47
CA ALA A 33 -6.47 0.90 12.17
C ALA A 33 -6.31 -0.31 11.24
N VAL A 34 -7.31 -0.58 10.40
CA VAL A 34 -7.25 -1.68 9.40
C VAL A 34 -6.09 -1.45 8.42
N THR A 35 -5.96 -0.24 7.87
CA THR A 35 -4.85 0.07 6.96
C THR A 35 -3.48 -0.05 7.64
N SER A 36 -3.37 0.29 8.93
CA SER A 36 -2.13 0.13 9.69
C SER A 36 -1.72 -1.33 9.85
N PHE A 37 -2.68 -2.25 9.99
CA PHE A 37 -2.40 -3.69 10.03
C PHE A 37 -1.83 -4.21 8.70
N VAL A 38 -2.38 -3.73 7.57
CA VAL A 38 -1.88 -4.05 6.22
C VAL A 38 -0.47 -3.52 6.02
N ILE A 39 -0.20 -2.28 6.46
CA ILE A 39 1.12 -1.66 6.41
C ILE A 39 2.13 -2.47 7.21
N GLY A 40 1.82 -2.81 8.47
CA GLY A 40 2.71 -3.59 9.32
C GLY A 40 3.04 -4.97 8.74
N SER A 41 2.04 -5.67 8.21
CA SER A 41 2.21 -6.97 7.57
C SER A 41 3.10 -6.88 6.31
N SER A 42 2.88 -5.86 5.48
CA SER A 42 3.65 -5.65 4.25
C SER A 42 5.11 -5.28 4.55
N GLN A 43 5.36 -4.47 5.57
CA GLN A 43 6.72 -4.14 6.02
C GLN A 43 7.46 -5.37 6.55
N MET A 44 6.79 -6.23 7.34
CA MET A 44 7.40 -7.46 7.83
C MET A 44 7.84 -8.40 6.70
N ILE A 45 7.03 -8.50 5.64
CA ILE A 45 7.39 -9.23 4.43
C ILE A 45 8.61 -8.57 3.78
N LEU A 46 8.56 -7.26 3.51
CA LEU A 46 9.67 -6.54 2.87
C LEU A 46 10.99 -6.66 3.63
N PHE A 47 10.99 -6.61 4.97
CA PHE A 47 12.21 -6.80 5.77
C PHE A 47 12.83 -8.19 5.60
N LYS A 48 12.03 -9.22 5.32
CA LYS A 48 12.54 -10.56 5.02
C LYS A 48 13.05 -10.69 3.58
N LEU A 49 12.52 -9.89 2.65
CA LEU A 49 12.84 -9.98 1.23
C LEU A 49 14.01 -9.08 0.82
N ALA A 50 14.15 -7.91 1.46
CA ALA A 50 15.14 -6.89 1.11
C ALA A 50 16.62 -7.35 1.18
N PRO A 51 17.08 -8.17 2.17
CA PRO A 51 18.49 -8.51 2.29
C PRO A 51 19.06 -9.35 1.14
N ASN A 52 18.21 -10.03 0.37
CA ASN A 52 18.62 -10.94 -0.71
C ASN A 52 18.20 -10.43 -2.10
N ALA A 53 17.79 -9.16 -2.22
CA ALA A 53 17.28 -8.59 -3.46
C ALA A 53 18.41 -8.22 -4.44
N SER A 54 18.28 -8.68 -5.67
CA SER A 54 19.12 -8.30 -6.81
C SER A 54 18.78 -6.89 -7.33
N TRP A 55 19.62 -6.32 -8.20
CA TRP A 55 19.40 -4.98 -8.76
C TRP A 55 18.09 -4.84 -9.56
N SER A 56 17.64 -5.89 -10.26
CA SER A 56 16.35 -5.86 -10.98
C SER A 56 15.16 -5.84 -10.00
N GLU A 57 15.26 -6.62 -8.94
CA GLU A 57 14.28 -6.69 -7.85
C GLU A 57 14.17 -5.37 -7.06
N ILE A 58 15.30 -4.70 -6.82
CA ILE A 58 15.33 -3.35 -6.23
C ILE A 58 14.62 -2.35 -7.14
N THR A 59 14.84 -2.43 -8.45
CA THR A 59 14.18 -1.54 -9.41
C THR A 59 12.65 -1.77 -9.40
N ALA A 60 12.23 -3.03 -9.36
CA ALA A 60 10.81 -3.39 -9.23
C ALA A 60 10.20 -2.88 -7.90
N PHE A 61 10.93 -2.97 -6.79
CA PHE A 61 10.55 -2.37 -5.51
C PHE A 61 10.38 -0.84 -5.62
N VAL A 62 11.35 -0.13 -6.20
CA VAL A 62 11.32 1.34 -6.32
C VAL A 62 10.15 1.80 -7.18
N ILE A 63 9.90 1.12 -8.31
CA ILE A 63 8.81 1.44 -9.22
C ILE A 63 7.44 1.13 -8.59
N GLY A 64 7.34 0.09 -7.74
CA GLY A 64 6.10 -0.24 -7.03
C GLY A 64 5.53 0.91 -6.18
N GLY A 65 6.40 1.78 -5.65
CA GLY A 65 5.98 2.92 -4.82
C GLY A 65 5.12 3.94 -5.58
N PRO A 66 5.62 4.58 -6.65
CA PRO A 66 4.86 5.51 -7.48
C PRO A 66 3.54 4.94 -8.01
N PHE A 67 3.51 3.67 -8.43
CA PHE A 67 2.27 3.01 -8.85
C PHE A 67 1.29 2.81 -7.68
N GLY A 68 1.79 2.41 -6.51
CA GLY A 68 0.97 2.22 -5.30
C GLY A 68 0.29 3.52 -4.85
N ILE A 69 1.02 4.63 -4.79
CA ILE A 69 0.46 5.91 -4.31
C ILE A 69 -0.55 6.49 -5.30
N THR A 70 -0.25 6.48 -6.59
CA THR A 70 -1.16 7.00 -7.63
C THR A 70 -2.43 6.15 -7.72
N ALA A 71 -2.31 4.83 -7.61
CA ALA A 71 -3.47 3.93 -7.50
C ALA A 71 -4.30 4.24 -6.25
N SER A 72 -3.66 4.50 -5.10
CA SER A 72 -4.36 4.86 -3.86
C SER A 72 -5.18 6.14 -4.01
N MET A 73 -4.60 7.18 -4.58
CA MET A 73 -5.27 8.45 -4.87
C MET A 73 -6.46 8.28 -5.83
N TRP A 74 -6.36 7.35 -6.78
CA TRP A 74 -7.42 7.07 -7.74
C TRP A 74 -8.54 6.20 -7.13
N VAL A 75 -8.21 5.16 -6.35
CA VAL A 75 -9.20 4.23 -5.79
C VAL A 75 -9.95 4.85 -4.60
N HIS A 76 -9.26 5.58 -3.72
CA HIS A 76 -9.84 6.10 -2.47
C HIS A 76 -11.16 6.87 -2.65
N PRO A 77 -11.28 7.89 -3.54
CA PRO A 77 -12.54 8.62 -3.72
C PRO A 77 -13.67 7.73 -4.25
N ARG A 78 -13.37 6.69 -5.03
CA ARG A 78 -14.36 5.72 -5.53
C ARG A 78 -14.85 4.82 -4.40
N LEU A 79 -13.93 4.35 -3.55
CA LEU A 79 -14.25 3.52 -2.39
C LEU A 79 -15.12 4.28 -1.38
N VAL A 80 -14.77 5.53 -1.09
CA VAL A 80 -15.57 6.40 -0.20
C VAL A 80 -16.96 6.66 -0.78
N LYS A 81 -17.09 6.88 -2.09
CA LYS A 81 -18.38 7.06 -2.76
C LYS A 81 -19.27 5.80 -2.71
N LEU A 82 -18.67 4.61 -2.77
CA LEU A 82 -19.37 3.34 -2.63
C LEU A 82 -19.83 3.12 -1.17
N LEU A 83 -18.97 3.39 -0.19
CA LEU A 83 -19.32 3.25 1.23
C LEU A 83 -20.40 4.23 1.67
N LYS A 84 -20.37 5.49 1.22
CA LYS A 84 -21.43 6.48 1.47
C LYS A 84 -22.77 6.15 0.80
N ARG A 85 -22.80 5.25 -0.17
CA ARG A 85 -24.05 4.78 -0.83
C ARG A 85 -24.72 3.63 -0.09
N SER A 86 -24.03 3.00 0.87
CA SER A 86 -24.52 1.84 1.62
C SER A 86 -25.05 2.19 3.01
N ASN A 87 -24.88 3.44 3.45
CA ASN A 87 -25.49 4.03 4.65
C ASN A 87 -26.61 4.98 4.22
#